data_AF-A0A8S1JYF1-F1
#
_entry.id   AF-A0A8S1JYF1-F1
#
_cell.length_a   1.000
_cell.length_b   1.000
_cell.length_c   1.000
_cell.angle_alpha   90.00
_cell.angle_beta   90.00
_cell.angle_gamma   90.00
#
_symmetry.space_group_name_H-M   'P 1'
#
loop_
_entity.id
_entity.type
_entity.pdbx_description
1 polymer ?
#
loop_
_entity_poly.entity_id
_entity_poly.type
_entity_poly.pdbx_seq_one_letter_code
_entity_poly.pdbx_strand_id
1 'polypeptide(L)'
;MNYFLIFTILQYCIDCSEQQFTYRFSEQSKRKLEELQPISTSKEWQPLRIHFEYLSQNYDQTYTDYFKEILQMVQIFFYRFLLVRRLNQKITFKENYPKKFYGFQINEGLSNQEYDADLVIFVNIENSAKYYKAYCGPAIYDEQSLRPIMALMSWNMNYTKIDKTNKIIYESNLESAIHEIIHGLGFTQDYFSKYYDSVTSKQYEYPNYYKQNNITYLSTPRLINFARFYFNCSQLKGIQMEDNGGPGTSDYHFERLLVYNELMTGSQLTGNLLITDFTFQLLQDTGFYRLSDYSPDQNQWGRFKGCNFVENYCNNSNFTEFCTQENVESCSFEKSGQSICMYEILGGNCMYQQIYSDQFCKNDQNSIQNKSSQIISYYGYDSICLSGSISPIQSFQKFTCQKFQCDINNKLKIIIGDLEFDCSQPGPIKIPNTYFGNLECPNNPEDICQFRNDCPNSCNMKGFCINKQCICQNGYSGIDCQQICNDYRYQGSCLQDCPKQTFPLDSIKYCVGCPGNCLVCSNYNQCIQCKYGYLLRDGFCDHLQLNQIHENDNLQQPPSNQNFQEDVKVSSGSNLSIIFIFQIILLLY
;
A
#
# COMPACT_ATOMS: atom_id res chain seq x y z
N MET A 1 1.63 -2.06 -40.71
CA MET A 1 1.23 -3.34 -40.08
C MET A 1 1.18 -3.12 -38.58
N ASN A 2 -0.03 -3.03 -38.04
CA ASN A 2 -0.46 -3.09 -36.63
C ASN A 2 0.49 -2.57 -35.53
N TYR A 3 0.44 -1.26 -35.25
CA TYR A 3 0.86 -0.68 -33.95
C TYR A 3 -0.17 -0.93 -32.82
N PHE A 4 -1.29 -1.59 -33.11
CA PHE A 4 -2.36 -1.91 -32.16
C PHE A 4 -2.15 -3.20 -31.35
N LEU A 5 -1.03 -3.91 -31.52
CA LEU A 5 -0.78 -5.21 -30.89
C LEU A 5 0.30 -5.20 -29.78
N ILE A 6 0.93 -4.05 -29.50
CA ILE A 6 1.98 -3.92 -28.45
C ILE A 6 1.41 -3.32 -27.15
N PHE A 7 0.30 -2.59 -27.23
CA PHE A 7 -0.46 -2.11 -26.06
C PHE A 7 -1.46 -3.17 -25.56
N THR A 8 -1.01 -4.38 -25.25
CA THR A 8 -1.75 -5.18 -24.26
C THR A 8 -1.45 -4.58 -22.88
N ILE A 9 -1.95 -3.37 -22.65
CA ILE A 9 -2.20 -2.88 -21.31
C ILE A 9 -3.27 -3.83 -20.79
N LEU A 10 -2.86 -4.94 -20.18
CA LEU A 10 -3.74 -5.65 -19.27
C LEU A 10 -3.76 -4.84 -17.98
N GLN A 11 -4.31 -3.62 -18.09
CA GLN A 11 -4.81 -2.85 -16.96
C GLN A 11 -6.07 -3.57 -16.55
N TYR A 12 -5.87 -4.63 -15.79
CA TYR A 12 -6.98 -5.26 -15.13
C TYR A 12 -7.52 -4.24 -14.14
N CYS A 13 -8.70 -3.74 -14.43
CA CYS A 13 -9.39 -3.00 -13.42
C CYS A 13 -9.73 -3.96 -12.28
N ILE A 14 -9.45 -3.49 -11.08
CA ILE A 14 -9.96 -4.04 -9.86
C ILE A 14 -11.35 -3.41 -9.72
N ASP A 15 -12.40 -4.21 -9.90
CA ASP A 15 -13.81 -3.81 -9.75
C ASP A 15 -14.44 -2.86 -10.82
N CYS A 16 -14.09 -2.95 -12.12
CA CYS A 16 -14.76 -2.18 -13.19
C CYS A 16 -15.91 -2.93 -13.88
N SER A 17 -17.05 -3.08 -13.23
CA SER A 17 -18.27 -3.48 -13.93
C SER A 17 -19.39 -2.47 -13.67
N GLU A 18 -19.67 -1.65 -14.69
CA GLU A 18 -20.59 -0.50 -14.66
C GLU A 18 -22.05 -0.79 -14.24
N GLN A 19 -22.51 -2.05 -14.11
CA GLN A 19 -23.94 -2.32 -13.88
C GLN A 19 -24.33 -3.49 -12.98
N GLN A 20 -23.43 -4.34 -12.47
CA GLN A 20 -23.89 -5.55 -11.75
C GLN A 20 -23.25 -5.85 -10.40
N PHE A 21 -22.18 -5.16 -10.02
CA PHE A 21 -21.36 -5.57 -8.89
C PHE A 21 -21.01 -4.39 -7.99
N THR A 22 -21.99 -3.57 -7.64
CA THR A 22 -21.79 -2.71 -6.46
C THR A 22 -21.94 -3.60 -5.23
N TYR A 23 -20.83 -3.90 -4.54
CA TYR A 23 -20.79 -4.71 -3.32
C TYR A 23 -21.35 -3.97 -2.11
N ARG A 24 -22.51 -3.37 -2.33
CA ARG A 24 -23.29 -2.65 -1.36
C ARG A 24 -24.03 -3.65 -0.50
N PHE A 25 -24.10 -3.37 0.79
CA PHE A 25 -25.06 -4.04 1.64
C PHE A 25 -26.46 -3.93 1.01
N SER A 26 -27.32 -4.92 1.27
CA SER A 26 -28.74 -4.76 0.92
C SER A 26 -29.27 -3.48 1.58
N GLU A 27 -30.21 -2.77 0.95
CA GLU A 27 -30.81 -1.55 1.51
C GLU A 27 -31.31 -1.74 2.95
N GLN A 28 -31.81 -2.94 3.27
CA GLN A 28 -32.20 -3.30 4.63
C GLN A 28 -31.00 -3.40 5.58
N SER A 29 -29.93 -4.09 5.17
CA SER A 29 -28.69 -4.19 5.95
C SER A 29 -28.02 -2.83 6.16
N LYS A 30 -28.10 -1.93 5.16
CA LYS A 30 -27.63 -0.54 5.26
C LYS A 30 -28.40 0.25 6.31
N ARG A 31 -29.73 0.29 6.20
CA ARG A 31 -30.58 1.00 7.19
C ARG A 31 -30.35 0.49 8.60
N LYS A 32 -30.22 -0.83 8.77
CA LYS A 32 -29.89 -1.39 10.09
C LYS A 32 -28.50 -0.96 10.57
N LEU A 33 -27.50 -0.95 9.70
CA LEU A 33 -26.15 -0.46 10.04
C LEU A 33 -26.18 1.04 10.40
N GLU A 34 -27.05 1.81 9.74
CA GLU A 34 -27.26 3.25 10.00
C GLU A 34 -27.71 3.53 11.43
N GLU A 35 -28.56 2.67 12.01
CA GLU A 35 -29.16 2.82 13.34
C GLU A 35 -28.24 2.40 14.51
N LEU A 36 -27.19 1.63 14.24
CA LEU A 36 -26.34 1.04 15.29
C LEU A 36 -25.22 1.97 15.77
N GLN A 37 -24.82 1.78 17.03
CA GLN A 37 -23.67 2.42 17.66
C GLN A 37 -22.70 1.36 18.18
N PRO A 38 -21.38 1.54 18.01
CA PRO A 38 -20.41 0.53 18.37
C PRO A 38 -20.26 0.39 19.88
N ILE A 39 -20.11 -0.84 20.34
CA ILE A 39 -19.84 -1.21 21.73
C ILE A 39 -18.59 -2.09 21.76
N SER A 40 -17.68 -1.82 22.70
CA SER A 40 -16.50 -2.66 22.88
C SER A 40 -16.89 -4.05 23.41
N THR A 41 -16.66 -5.09 22.60
CA THR A 41 -17.03 -6.48 22.90
C THR A 41 -15.94 -7.25 23.68
N SER A 42 -14.68 -6.83 23.52
CA SER A 42 -13.49 -7.33 24.22
C SER A 42 -12.54 -6.17 24.49
N LYS A 43 -11.66 -6.30 25.50
CA LYS A 43 -10.58 -5.33 25.75
C LYS A 43 -9.25 -5.77 25.13
N GLU A 44 -9.09 -7.04 24.79
CA GLU A 44 -7.83 -7.59 24.31
C GLU A 44 -7.71 -7.51 22.79
N TRP A 45 -6.56 -7.02 22.34
CA TRP A 45 -6.18 -6.97 20.92
C TRP A 45 -5.37 -8.21 20.55
N GLN A 46 -5.79 -8.93 19.52
CA GLN A 46 -5.18 -10.19 19.10
C GLN A 46 -4.91 -10.18 17.60
N PRO A 47 -3.92 -10.93 17.09
CA PRO A 47 -3.68 -11.07 15.65
C PRO A 47 -4.93 -11.45 14.88
N LEU A 48 -5.19 -10.76 13.77
CA LEU A 48 -6.37 -10.97 12.93
C LEU A 48 -6.32 -12.34 12.24
N ARG A 49 -7.33 -13.18 12.47
CA ARG A 49 -7.50 -14.48 11.80
C ARG A 49 -8.52 -14.38 10.67
N ILE A 50 -8.09 -14.67 9.46
CA ILE A 50 -8.97 -14.74 8.28
C ILE A 50 -9.12 -16.21 7.89
N HIS A 51 -10.35 -16.68 7.71
CA HIS A 51 -10.65 -17.99 7.15
C HIS A 51 -11.19 -17.83 5.73
N PHE A 52 -10.70 -18.64 4.80
CA PHE A 52 -11.17 -18.66 3.41
C PHE A 52 -12.02 -19.89 3.17
N GLU A 53 -13.30 -19.68 2.82
CA GLU A 53 -14.27 -20.75 2.58
C GLU A 53 -14.66 -20.76 1.10
N TYR A 54 -14.37 -21.85 0.39
CA TYR A 54 -14.63 -21.94 -1.06
C TYR A 54 -16.08 -22.33 -1.34
N LEU A 55 -16.79 -21.56 -2.17
CA LEU A 55 -18.21 -21.77 -2.44
C LEU A 55 -18.51 -23.04 -3.25
N SER A 56 -17.52 -23.57 -3.98
CA SER A 56 -17.61 -24.81 -4.76
C SER A 56 -16.33 -25.62 -4.62
N GLN A 57 -16.46 -26.93 -4.76
CA GLN A 57 -15.33 -27.87 -4.83
C GLN A 57 -14.95 -28.22 -6.28
N ASN A 58 -15.73 -27.77 -7.27
CA ASN A 58 -15.57 -28.13 -8.68
C ASN A 58 -14.76 -27.09 -9.49
N TYR A 59 -13.95 -26.28 -8.82
CA TYR A 59 -13.08 -25.32 -9.50
C TYR A 59 -11.89 -26.02 -10.16
N ASP A 60 -11.24 -25.35 -11.12
CA ASP A 60 -10.00 -25.86 -11.70
C ASP A 60 -8.94 -26.02 -10.60
N GLN A 61 -8.43 -27.23 -10.44
CA GLN A 61 -7.53 -27.58 -9.35
C GLN A 61 -6.22 -26.79 -9.39
N THR A 62 -5.68 -26.54 -10.59
CA THR A 62 -4.41 -25.82 -10.76
C THR A 62 -4.55 -24.37 -10.30
N TYR A 63 -5.63 -23.71 -10.72
CA TYR A 63 -5.94 -22.34 -10.30
C TYR A 63 -6.24 -22.27 -8.81
N THR A 64 -7.02 -23.23 -8.31
CA THR A 64 -7.41 -23.30 -6.90
C THR A 64 -6.19 -23.45 -6.00
N ASP A 65 -5.23 -24.32 -6.36
CA ASP A 65 -4.03 -24.55 -5.55
C ASP A 65 -3.08 -23.36 -5.58
N TYR A 66 -2.88 -22.73 -6.74
CA TYR A 66 -2.14 -21.47 -6.82
C TYR A 66 -2.78 -20.37 -5.98
N PHE A 67 -4.10 -20.22 -6.05
CA PHE A 67 -4.79 -19.19 -5.31
C PHE A 67 -4.78 -19.45 -3.80
N LYS A 68 -4.84 -20.71 -3.37
CA LYS A 68 -4.60 -21.09 -1.96
C LYS A 68 -3.22 -20.65 -1.49
N GLU A 69 -2.17 -20.83 -2.29
CA GLU A 69 -0.82 -20.36 -1.96
C GLU A 69 -0.78 -18.83 -1.77
N ILE A 70 -1.45 -18.07 -2.66
CA ILE A 70 -1.58 -16.61 -2.54
C ILE A 70 -2.33 -16.23 -1.27
N LEU A 71 -3.51 -16.81 -1.03
CA LEU A 71 -4.34 -16.47 0.13
C LEU A 71 -3.70 -16.86 1.47
N GLN A 72 -2.92 -17.94 1.52
CA GLN A 72 -2.10 -18.27 2.69
C GLN A 72 -1.08 -17.17 3.01
N MET A 73 -0.47 -16.57 1.99
CA MET A 73 0.41 -15.42 2.20
C MET A 73 -0.33 -14.18 2.68
N VAL A 74 -1.54 -13.94 2.15
CA VAL A 74 -2.39 -12.84 2.63
C VAL A 74 -2.82 -13.04 4.09
N GLN A 75 -3.11 -14.27 4.49
CA GLN A 75 -3.35 -14.64 5.90
C GLN A 75 -2.17 -14.24 6.78
N ILE A 76 -0.93 -14.56 6.37
CA ILE A 76 0.28 -14.20 7.11
C ILE A 76 0.45 -12.68 7.18
N PHE A 77 0.21 -11.98 6.07
CA PHE A 77 0.28 -10.52 5.99
C PHE A 77 -0.63 -9.85 7.05
N PHE A 78 -1.93 -10.19 7.04
CA PHE A 78 -2.89 -9.57 7.95
C PHE A 78 -2.72 -10.04 9.40
N TYR A 79 -2.41 -11.32 9.62
CA TYR A 79 -2.13 -11.84 10.96
C TYR A 79 -0.92 -11.14 11.60
N ARG A 80 0.11 -10.83 10.80
CA ARG A 80 1.30 -10.16 11.28
C ARG A 80 1.04 -8.69 11.63
N PHE A 81 0.31 -7.96 10.78
CA PHE A 81 0.22 -6.50 10.88
C PHE A 81 -1.02 -5.97 11.58
N LEU A 82 -2.15 -6.68 11.49
CA LEU A 82 -3.41 -6.22 12.05
C LEU A 82 -3.77 -6.98 13.33
N LEU A 83 -4.15 -6.21 14.33
CA LEU A 83 -4.76 -6.68 15.55
C LEU A 83 -6.27 -6.36 15.52
N VAL A 84 -7.06 -7.23 16.12
CA VAL A 84 -8.51 -7.13 16.21
C VAL A 84 -8.98 -7.45 17.63
N ARG A 85 -10.10 -6.85 18.04
CA ARG A 85 -10.85 -7.30 19.22
C ARG A 85 -11.72 -8.50 18.82
N ARG A 86 -11.22 -9.69 19.13
CA ARG A 86 -11.86 -10.97 18.80
C ARG A 86 -13.24 -11.09 19.43
N LEU A 87 -14.16 -11.69 18.69
CA LEU A 87 -15.48 -12.05 19.22
C LEU A 87 -15.34 -13.22 20.20
N ASN A 88 -16.13 -13.20 21.27
CA ASN A 88 -16.10 -14.26 22.29
C ASN A 88 -16.66 -15.61 21.79
N GLN A 89 -17.33 -15.60 20.64
CA GLN A 89 -17.93 -16.76 20.01
C GLN A 89 -17.35 -16.94 18.61
N LYS A 90 -17.28 -18.19 18.16
CA LYS A 90 -16.98 -18.50 16.77
C LYS A 90 -18.02 -17.87 15.85
N ILE A 91 -17.59 -17.55 14.63
CA ILE A 91 -18.48 -16.99 13.62
C ILE A 91 -19.39 -18.11 13.12
N THR A 92 -20.71 -17.87 13.17
CA THR A 92 -21.75 -18.78 12.67
C THR A 92 -22.74 -18.02 11.81
N PHE A 93 -23.42 -18.73 10.91
CA PHE A 93 -24.47 -18.14 10.10
C PHE A 93 -25.77 -18.08 10.90
N LYS A 94 -26.23 -16.87 11.24
CA LYS A 94 -27.50 -16.69 11.95
C LYS A 94 -28.68 -16.86 10.99
N GLU A 95 -29.83 -17.32 11.51
CA GLU A 95 -31.05 -17.53 10.70
C GLU A 95 -31.52 -16.27 9.98
N ASN A 96 -31.27 -15.09 10.56
CA ASN A 96 -31.66 -13.80 10.00
C ASN A 96 -30.67 -13.26 8.96
N TYR A 97 -29.55 -13.95 8.71
CA TYR A 97 -28.59 -13.51 7.71
C TYR A 97 -29.06 -13.85 6.28
N PRO A 98 -28.80 -12.96 5.30
CA PRO A 98 -29.19 -13.24 3.92
C PRO A 98 -28.46 -14.48 3.41
N LYS A 99 -29.15 -15.51 2.91
CA LYS A 99 -28.46 -16.68 2.31
C LYS A 99 -27.90 -16.39 0.91
N LYS A 100 -28.05 -15.17 0.40
CA LYS A 100 -27.56 -14.74 -0.91
C LYS A 100 -26.86 -13.39 -0.78
N PHE A 101 -25.58 -13.34 -1.15
CA PHE A 101 -24.78 -12.13 -1.19
C PHE A 101 -24.20 -11.98 -2.59
N TYR A 102 -24.33 -10.79 -3.18
CA TYR A 102 -23.69 -10.45 -4.45
C TYR A 102 -23.94 -11.44 -5.61
N GLY A 103 -25.15 -12.00 -5.65
CA GLY A 103 -25.53 -13.00 -6.66
C GLY A 103 -25.22 -14.44 -6.29
N PHE A 104 -24.38 -14.69 -5.27
CA PHE A 104 -23.98 -16.02 -4.83
C PHE A 104 -24.84 -16.53 -3.69
N GLN A 105 -25.25 -17.79 -3.76
CA GLN A 105 -26.05 -18.44 -2.73
C GLN A 105 -25.17 -19.27 -1.81
N ILE A 106 -25.26 -19.01 -0.51
CA ILE A 106 -24.65 -19.82 0.54
C ILE A 106 -25.54 -21.04 0.75
N ASN A 107 -24.99 -22.23 0.53
CA ASN A 107 -25.71 -23.48 0.70
C ASN A 107 -25.89 -23.84 2.20
N GLU A 108 -26.78 -24.78 2.50
CA GLU A 108 -27.08 -25.17 3.89
C GLU A 108 -25.88 -25.78 4.61
N GLY A 109 -25.01 -26.50 3.88
CA GLY A 109 -23.79 -27.08 4.44
C GLY A 109 -22.87 -26.01 5.01
N LEU A 110 -22.64 -24.92 4.27
CA LEU A 110 -21.80 -23.79 4.66
C LEU A 110 -22.44 -22.94 5.76
N SER A 111 -23.78 -22.78 5.74
CA SER A 111 -24.47 -22.01 6.78
C SER A 111 -24.49 -22.71 8.15
N ASN A 112 -24.31 -24.02 8.19
CA ASN A 112 -24.30 -24.80 9.44
C ASN A 112 -22.91 -24.93 10.08
N GLN A 113 -21.86 -24.37 9.44
CA GLN A 113 -20.50 -24.45 9.96
C GLN A 113 -20.22 -23.38 11.03
N GLU A 114 -19.28 -23.71 11.92
CA GLU A 114 -18.66 -22.76 12.84
C GLU A 114 -17.23 -22.47 12.38
N TYR A 115 -16.89 -21.20 12.30
CA TYR A 115 -15.56 -20.77 11.89
C TYR A 115 -14.80 -20.18 13.08
N ASP A 116 -13.66 -20.78 13.42
CA ASP A 116 -12.73 -20.20 14.40
C ASP A 116 -11.85 -19.13 13.74
N ALA A 117 -12.49 -18.01 13.40
CA ALA A 117 -11.89 -16.90 12.68
C ALA A 117 -12.42 -15.57 13.22
N ASP A 118 -11.75 -14.49 12.84
CA ASP A 118 -12.19 -13.13 13.12
C ASP A 118 -12.90 -12.51 11.89
N LEU A 119 -12.59 -13.00 10.69
CA LEU A 119 -13.27 -12.72 9.42
C LEU A 119 -13.35 -14.01 8.57
N VAL A 120 -14.53 -14.32 8.02
CA VAL A 120 -14.72 -15.41 7.05
C VAL A 120 -14.89 -14.81 5.66
N ILE A 121 -14.08 -15.22 4.69
CA ILE A 121 -14.18 -14.76 3.31
C ILE A 121 -14.65 -15.92 2.45
N PHE A 122 -15.86 -15.80 1.90
CA PHE A 122 -16.40 -16.74 0.94
C PHE A 122 -15.77 -16.50 -0.42
N VAL A 123 -15.06 -17.50 -0.94
CA VAL A 123 -14.29 -17.41 -2.17
C VAL A 123 -15.06 -18.04 -3.31
N ASN A 124 -15.40 -17.23 -4.30
CA ASN A 124 -15.80 -17.69 -5.61
C ASN A 124 -14.60 -17.66 -6.57
N ILE A 125 -14.43 -18.72 -7.36
CA ILE A 125 -13.53 -18.71 -8.52
C ILE A 125 -14.41 -18.87 -9.75
N GLU A 126 -14.30 -17.96 -10.71
CA GLU A 126 -15.09 -18.02 -11.93
C GLU A 126 -14.24 -17.82 -13.19
N ASN A 127 -14.79 -18.22 -14.33
CA ASN A 127 -14.22 -17.93 -15.63
C ASN A 127 -15.25 -17.11 -16.42
N SER A 128 -15.18 -15.79 -16.24
CA SER A 128 -16.16 -14.85 -16.77
C SER A 128 -15.51 -13.96 -17.82
N ALA A 129 -16.18 -13.76 -18.95
CA ALA A 129 -15.73 -12.81 -19.97
C ALA A 129 -15.83 -11.35 -19.50
N LYS A 130 -16.55 -11.07 -18.40
CA LYS A 130 -16.70 -9.72 -17.83
C LYS A 130 -15.35 -9.18 -17.34
N TYR A 131 -15.09 -7.92 -17.62
CA TYR A 131 -13.79 -7.28 -17.44
C TYR A 131 -13.48 -6.89 -15.99
N TYR A 132 -13.02 -7.85 -15.19
CA TYR A 132 -12.45 -7.63 -13.85
C TYR A 132 -11.50 -8.78 -13.52
N LYS A 133 -10.48 -8.51 -12.70
CA LYS A 133 -9.61 -9.56 -12.15
C LYS A 133 -10.20 -10.17 -10.90
N ALA A 134 -10.56 -9.32 -9.94
CA ALA A 134 -11.12 -9.71 -8.67
C ALA A 134 -12.00 -8.58 -8.12
N TYR A 135 -12.75 -8.93 -7.09
CA TYR A 135 -13.44 -8.00 -6.21
C TYR A 135 -13.63 -8.67 -4.84
N CYS A 136 -13.77 -7.89 -3.77
CA CYS A 136 -14.21 -8.39 -2.48
C CYS A 136 -14.97 -7.31 -1.70
N GLY A 137 -15.99 -7.71 -0.95
CA GLY A 137 -16.78 -6.77 -0.16
C GLY A 137 -17.37 -7.39 1.11
N PRO A 138 -17.65 -6.55 2.12
CA PRO A 138 -18.21 -6.99 3.39
C PRO A 138 -19.67 -7.44 3.22
N ALA A 139 -19.97 -8.69 3.54
CA ALA A 139 -21.30 -9.28 3.38
C ALA A 139 -22.13 -9.23 4.67
N ILE A 140 -21.49 -9.47 5.82
CA ILE A 140 -22.12 -9.48 7.14
C ILE A 140 -21.21 -8.80 8.15
N TYR A 141 -21.81 -8.02 9.04
CA TYR A 141 -21.15 -7.37 10.15
C TYR A 141 -21.65 -7.87 11.51
N ASP A 142 -20.80 -7.70 12.52
CA ASP A 142 -21.19 -7.86 13.91
C ASP A 142 -21.94 -6.61 14.39
N GLU A 143 -23.13 -6.79 14.96
CA GLU A 143 -24.01 -5.67 15.35
C GLU A 143 -23.49 -4.88 16.55
N GLN A 144 -22.55 -5.44 17.32
CA GLN A 144 -21.94 -4.76 18.47
C GLN A 144 -20.73 -3.93 18.06
N SER A 145 -19.78 -4.53 17.35
CA SER A 145 -18.55 -3.84 16.94
C SER A 145 -18.66 -3.10 15.60
N LEU A 146 -19.74 -3.34 14.85
CA LEU A 146 -19.99 -2.91 13.45
C LEU A 146 -19.01 -3.50 12.43
N ARG A 147 -18.00 -4.23 12.87
CA ARG A 147 -16.92 -4.76 12.04
C ARG A 147 -17.44 -5.83 11.07
N PRO A 148 -16.95 -5.88 9.82
CA PRO A 148 -17.17 -7.03 8.95
C PRO A 148 -16.69 -8.34 9.60
N ILE A 149 -17.55 -9.36 9.59
CA ILE A 149 -17.25 -10.71 10.08
C ILE A 149 -17.41 -11.77 8.99
N MET A 150 -18.17 -11.46 7.94
CA MET A 150 -18.16 -12.25 6.71
C MET A 150 -18.02 -11.31 5.51
N ALA A 151 -17.19 -11.69 4.56
CA ALA A 151 -17.02 -11.02 3.28
C ALA A 151 -17.15 -12.05 2.14
N LEU A 152 -17.33 -11.57 0.92
CA LEU A 152 -17.32 -12.40 -0.28
C LEU A 152 -16.29 -11.83 -1.25
N MET A 153 -15.45 -12.71 -1.76
CA MET A 153 -14.48 -12.42 -2.80
C MET A 153 -14.81 -13.26 -4.03
N SER A 154 -14.71 -12.67 -5.22
CA SER A 154 -14.66 -13.44 -6.46
C SER A 154 -13.37 -13.17 -7.20
N TRP A 155 -12.86 -14.23 -7.83
CA TRP A 155 -11.65 -14.18 -8.62
C TRP A 155 -11.91 -14.70 -10.02
N ASN A 156 -11.61 -13.88 -11.03
CA ASN A 156 -11.88 -14.19 -12.42
C ASN A 156 -10.63 -14.74 -13.12
N MET A 157 -10.68 -16.03 -13.45
CA MET A 157 -9.59 -16.75 -14.11
C MET A 157 -9.32 -16.23 -15.53
N ASN A 158 -10.32 -15.65 -16.22
CA ASN A 158 -10.12 -15.12 -17.57
C ASN A 158 -9.13 -13.94 -17.61
N TYR A 159 -9.00 -13.24 -16.49
CA TYR A 159 -8.14 -12.07 -16.32
C TYR A 159 -7.01 -12.30 -15.31
N THR A 160 -6.76 -13.57 -14.95
CA THR A 160 -5.68 -13.95 -14.03
C THR A 160 -4.61 -14.71 -14.79
N LYS A 161 -3.42 -14.12 -14.88
CA LYS A 161 -2.24 -14.86 -15.33
C LYS A 161 -1.72 -15.71 -14.18
N ILE A 162 -1.46 -16.99 -14.44
CA ILE A 162 -0.76 -17.88 -13.52
C ILE A 162 0.56 -18.25 -14.15
N ASP A 163 1.64 -17.89 -13.47
CA ASP A 163 2.99 -18.30 -13.81
C ASP A 163 3.79 -18.44 -12.52
N LYS A 164 4.08 -19.69 -12.14
CA LYS A 164 4.89 -20.03 -10.95
C LYS A 164 6.39 -19.85 -11.17
N THR A 165 6.81 -19.20 -12.27
CA THR A 165 8.20 -18.85 -12.55
C THR A 165 8.40 -17.34 -12.66
N ASN A 166 7.32 -16.60 -12.95
CA ASN A 166 7.36 -15.15 -13.08
C ASN A 166 7.01 -14.46 -11.75
N LYS A 167 8.04 -13.89 -11.13
CA LYS A 167 7.96 -13.17 -9.85
C LYS A 167 6.99 -11.97 -9.90
N ILE A 168 6.92 -11.26 -11.02
CA ILE A 168 6.04 -10.09 -11.17
C ILE A 168 4.57 -10.51 -11.19
N ILE A 169 4.26 -11.62 -11.85
CA ILE A 169 2.89 -12.16 -11.88
C ILE A 169 2.47 -12.61 -10.47
N TYR A 170 3.39 -13.26 -9.74
CA TYR A 170 3.16 -13.65 -8.34
C TYR A 170 2.90 -12.44 -7.43
N GLU A 171 3.80 -11.44 -7.45
CA GLU A 171 3.66 -10.21 -6.65
C GLU A 171 2.35 -9.50 -6.98
N SER A 172 2.06 -9.29 -8.26
CA SER A 172 0.81 -8.65 -8.72
C SER A 172 -0.44 -9.37 -8.21
N ASN A 173 -0.49 -10.71 -8.28
CA ASN A 173 -1.63 -11.47 -7.79
C ASN A 173 -1.76 -11.41 -6.26
N LEU A 174 -0.64 -11.39 -5.53
CA LEU A 174 -0.63 -11.24 -4.09
C LEU A 174 -1.13 -9.86 -3.65
N GLU A 175 -0.61 -8.79 -4.26
CA GLU A 175 -1.04 -7.40 -4.02
C GLU A 175 -2.52 -7.23 -4.34
N SER A 176 -3.00 -7.79 -5.45
CA SER A 176 -4.42 -7.81 -5.80
C SER A 176 -5.27 -8.44 -4.68
N ALA A 177 -4.84 -9.60 -4.15
CA ALA A 177 -5.58 -10.26 -3.09
C ALA A 177 -5.57 -9.46 -1.78
N ILE A 178 -4.46 -8.80 -1.43
CA ILE A 178 -4.40 -7.89 -0.27
C ILE A 178 -5.35 -6.71 -0.47
N HIS A 179 -5.34 -6.08 -1.64
CA HIS A 179 -6.23 -4.99 -2.02
C HIS A 179 -7.70 -5.37 -1.82
N GLU A 180 -8.13 -6.48 -2.41
CA GLU A 180 -9.51 -6.95 -2.28
C GLU A 180 -9.90 -7.21 -0.83
N ILE A 181 -9.03 -7.86 -0.07
CA ILE A 181 -9.32 -8.19 1.31
C ILE A 181 -9.42 -6.92 2.18
N ILE A 182 -8.73 -5.82 1.83
CA ILE A 182 -8.91 -4.52 2.49
C ILE A 182 -10.34 -3.98 2.31
N HIS A 183 -10.95 -4.14 1.14
CA HIS A 183 -12.38 -3.85 0.97
C HIS A 183 -13.24 -4.74 1.87
N GLY A 184 -12.97 -6.05 1.90
CA GLY A 184 -13.63 -7.00 2.79
C GLY A 184 -13.47 -6.68 4.29
N LEU A 185 -12.37 -6.03 4.68
CA LEU A 185 -12.10 -5.55 6.04
C LEU A 185 -12.89 -4.29 6.41
N GLY A 186 -13.49 -3.61 5.43
CA GLY A 186 -14.38 -2.47 5.64
C GLY A 186 -13.92 -1.17 4.98
N PHE A 187 -12.93 -1.20 4.08
CA PHE A 187 -12.63 -0.03 3.25
C PHE A 187 -13.64 0.07 2.10
N THR A 188 -14.77 0.73 2.35
CA THR A 188 -15.83 0.93 1.36
C THR A 188 -16.69 2.10 1.81
N GLN A 189 -17.27 2.83 0.85
CA GLN A 189 -18.12 4.00 1.11
C GLN A 189 -19.24 3.72 2.13
N ASP A 190 -19.84 2.52 2.09
CA ASP A 190 -20.92 2.12 3.01
C ASP A 190 -20.49 2.18 4.49
N TYR A 191 -19.17 2.11 4.74
CA TYR A 191 -18.59 2.10 6.08
C TYR A 191 -18.02 3.44 6.53
N PHE A 192 -17.83 4.44 5.66
CA PHE A 192 -17.13 5.67 6.06
C PHE A 192 -17.79 6.33 7.26
N SER A 193 -19.13 6.47 7.28
CA SER A 193 -19.86 7.04 8.42
C SER A 193 -19.81 6.18 9.70
N LYS A 194 -19.36 4.93 9.60
CA LYS A 194 -19.40 3.92 10.67
C LYS A 194 -18.07 3.74 11.37
N TYR A 195 -17.01 4.36 10.85
CA TYR A 195 -15.72 4.40 11.54
C TYR A 195 -15.82 5.15 12.88
N TYR A 196 -15.07 4.67 13.86
CA TYR A 196 -15.13 5.18 15.24
C TYR A 196 -13.77 5.11 15.93
N ASP A 197 -13.60 5.86 17.01
CA ASP A 197 -12.41 5.76 17.85
C ASP A 197 -12.49 4.49 18.71
N SER A 198 -11.65 3.50 18.41
CA SER A 198 -11.67 2.21 19.11
C SER A 198 -11.34 2.28 20.62
N VAL A 199 -10.77 3.39 21.09
CA VAL A 199 -10.54 3.64 22.53
C VAL A 199 -11.84 4.02 23.24
N THR A 200 -12.64 4.89 22.62
CA THR A 200 -13.83 5.46 23.26
C THR A 200 -15.13 4.77 22.82
N SER A 201 -15.08 3.97 21.75
CA SER A 201 -16.24 3.42 21.06
C SER A 201 -17.25 4.50 20.64
N LYS A 202 -16.78 5.72 20.37
CA LYS A 202 -17.59 6.81 19.85
C LYS A 202 -17.21 7.09 18.41
N GLN A 203 -18.20 7.41 17.59
CA GLN A 203 -17.96 8.03 16.28
C GLN A 203 -17.07 9.27 16.46
N TYR A 204 -16.25 9.56 15.46
CA TYR A 204 -15.44 10.78 15.49
C TYR A 204 -16.35 12.01 15.51
N GLU A 205 -15.88 13.08 16.17
CA GLU A 205 -16.66 14.29 16.41
C GLU A 205 -17.09 15.00 15.12
N TYR A 206 -16.25 14.90 14.10
CA TYR A 206 -16.51 15.39 12.75
C TYR A 206 -16.94 14.26 11.83
N PRO A 207 -17.73 14.56 10.79
CA PRO A 207 -18.12 13.53 9.85
C PRO A 207 -16.86 12.90 9.25
N ASN A 208 -16.80 11.57 9.28
CA ASN A 208 -15.66 10.79 8.80
C ASN A 208 -15.37 11.05 7.32
N TYR A 209 -16.34 11.56 6.58
CA TYR A 209 -16.20 12.00 5.21
C TYR A 209 -17.16 13.16 4.93
N TYR A 210 -16.88 13.93 3.89
CA TYR A 210 -17.78 14.94 3.35
C TYR A 210 -17.78 14.89 1.82
N LYS A 211 -18.79 15.51 1.19
CA LYS A 211 -18.84 15.68 -0.26
C LYS A 211 -18.72 17.15 -0.61
N GLN A 212 -17.87 17.47 -1.57
CA GLN A 212 -17.71 18.82 -2.13
C GLN A 212 -17.68 18.69 -3.65
N ASN A 213 -18.55 19.42 -4.35
CA ASN A 213 -18.69 19.33 -5.82
C ASN A 213 -18.87 17.90 -6.34
N ASN A 214 -19.64 17.08 -5.61
CA ASN A 214 -19.89 15.66 -5.90
C ASN A 214 -18.66 14.73 -5.73
N ILE A 215 -17.53 15.24 -5.26
CA ILE A 215 -16.33 14.47 -4.91
C ILE A 215 -16.37 14.13 -3.42
N THR A 216 -16.07 12.88 -3.07
CA THR A 216 -16.00 12.43 -1.68
C THR A 216 -14.60 12.66 -1.12
N TYR A 217 -14.53 13.18 0.10
CA TYR A 217 -13.30 13.39 0.84
C TYR A 217 -13.38 12.64 2.16
N LEU A 218 -12.40 11.78 2.43
CA LEU A 218 -12.31 11.04 3.69
C LEU A 218 -11.50 11.86 4.69
N SER A 219 -12.04 12.12 5.88
CA SER A 219 -11.53 13.08 6.87
C SER A 219 -11.25 12.45 8.23
N THR A 220 -10.91 11.16 8.26
CA THR A 220 -10.64 10.45 9.53
C THR A 220 -9.31 10.89 10.17
N PRO A 221 -9.19 10.87 11.51
CA PRO A 221 -8.12 11.59 12.18
C PRO A 221 -6.68 11.14 11.89
N ARG A 222 -6.38 9.83 11.90
CA ARG A 222 -5.02 9.35 11.65
C ARG A 222 -4.65 9.52 10.19
N LEU A 223 -5.58 9.21 9.29
CA LEU A 223 -5.40 9.39 7.85
C LEU A 223 -5.08 10.84 7.50
N ILE A 224 -5.83 11.81 8.03
CA ILE A 224 -5.58 13.23 7.74
C ILE A 224 -4.34 13.77 8.43
N ASN A 225 -4.02 13.34 9.65
CA ASN A 225 -2.74 13.68 10.26
C ASN A 225 -1.57 13.22 9.38
N PHE A 226 -1.63 11.98 8.88
CA PHE A 226 -0.60 11.47 7.99
C PHE A 226 -0.58 12.21 6.65
N ALA A 227 -1.73 12.43 6.00
CA ALA A 227 -1.81 13.13 4.73
C ALA A 227 -1.25 14.56 4.82
N ARG A 228 -1.56 15.30 5.90
CA ARG A 228 -1.02 16.65 6.15
C ARG A 228 0.50 16.65 6.23
N PHE A 229 1.06 15.69 6.99
CA PHE A 229 2.50 15.51 7.08
C PHE A 229 3.10 15.11 5.71
N TYR A 230 2.53 14.10 5.07
CA TYR A 230 3.02 13.53 3.81
C TYR A 230 3.07 14.59 2.70
N PHE A 231 2.01 15.34 2.49
CA PHE A 231 1.95 16.38 1.46
C PHE A 231 2.60 17.70 1.91
N ASN A 232 2.96 17.88 3.18
CA ASN A 232 3.31 19.19 3.77
C ASN A 232 2.17 20.22 3.61
N CYS A 233 0.93 19.81 3.89
CA CYS A 233 -0.25 20.67 3.80
C CYS A 233 -1.05 20.63 5.10
N SER A 234 -0.78 21.55 6.03
CA SER A 234 -1.46 21.59 7.34
C SER A 234 -2.96 21.89 7.26
N GLN A 235 -3.41 22.55 6.19
CA GLN A 235 -4.80 22.95 5.98
C GLN A 235 -5.69 21.84 5.39
N LEU A 236 -5.11 20.70 4.98
CA LEU A 236 -5.84 19.62 4.34
C LEU A 236 -6.96 19.09 5.27
N LYS A 237 -8.20 19.11 4.79
CA LYS A 237 -9.38 18.71 5.60
C LYS A 237 -9.83 17.28 5.36
N GLY A 238 -9.53 16.75 4.19
CA GLY A 238 -9.91 15.41 3.75
C GLY A 238 -8.98 14.99 2.62
N ILE A 239 -8.75 13.68 2.46
CA ILE A 239 -8.11 13.13 1.27
C ILE A 239 -9.20 12.80 0.26
N GLN A 240 -9.00 13.19 -1.00
CA GLN A 240 -9.93 12.88 -2.08
C GLN A 240 -10.01 11.36 -2.30
N MET A 241 -11.23 10.88 -2.45
CA MET A 241 -11.52 9.54 -2.95
C MET A 241 -11.65 9.59 -4.47
N GLU A 242 -11.33 8.48 -5.13
CA GLU A 242 -11.41 8.34 -6.59
C GLU A 242 -12.79 8.76 -7.13
N ASP A 243 -12.78 9.62 -8.14
CA ASP A 243 -13.99 10.16 -8.77
C ASP A 243 -14.18 9.69 -10.23
N ASN A 244 -13.23 8.92 -10.78
CA ASN A 244 -13.29 8.33 -12.12
C ASN A 244 -13.49 6.79 -12.06
N GLY A 245 -13.45 6.12 -13.22
CA GLY A 245 -13.56 4.65 -13.35
C GLY A 245 -14.97 4.06 -13.26
N GLY A 246 -15.94 4.80 -12.70
CA GLY A 246 -17.35 4.41 -12.64
C GLY A 246 -17.75 3.64 -11.38
N PRO A 247 -18.97 3.06 -11.33
CA PRO A 247 -19.48 2.33 -10.17
C PRO A 247 -18.65 1.08 -9.84
N GLY A 248 -18.09 1.02 -8.64
CA GLY A 248 -17.16 -0.03 -8.18
C GLY A 248 -15.73 0.51 -7.99
N THR A 249 -15.37 1.56 -8.73
CA THR A 249 -14.08 2.23 -8.59
C THR A 249 -14.21 3.53 -7.79
N SER A 250 -15.12 4.41 -8.20
CA SER A 250 -15.32 5.70 -7.52
C SER A 250 -15.89 5.53 -6.12
N ASP A 251 -15.38 6.32 -5.16
CA ASP A 251 -15.69 6.29 -3.72
C ASP A 251 -15.18 5.05 -2.94
N TYR A 252 -14.50 4.09 -3.58
CA TYR A 252 -13.91 2.91 -2.90
C TYR A 252 -12.38 2.97 -2.76
N HIS A 253 -11.73 3.85 -3.53
CA HIS A 253 -10.28 3.90 -3.66
C HIS A 253 -9.73 5.29 -3.34
N PHE A 254 -8.47 5.38 -2.97
CA PHE A 254 -7.78 6.66 -2.94
C PHE A 254 -7.63 7.23 -4.36
N GLU A 255 -7.70 8.56 -4.47
CA GLU A 255 -7.49 9.29 -5.72
C GLU A 255 -6.14 8.95 -6.36
N ARG A 256 -6.17 8.35 -7.55
CA ARG A 256 -4.98 7.94 -8.31
C ARG A 256 -4.00 9.09 -8.50
N LEU A 257 -4.48 10.31 -8.69
CA LEU A 257 -3.60 11.47 -8.94
C LEU A 257 -2.86 11.96 -7.70
N LEU A 258 -3.36 11.67 -6.50
CA LEU A 258 -2.74 12.08 -5.25
C LEU A 258 -1.70 11.08 -4.74
N VAL A 259 -1.90 9.78 -4.97
CA VAL A 259 -1.06 8.72 -4.38
C VAL A 259 -0.61 7.64 -5.38
N TYR A 260 -0.83 7.83 -6.68
CA TYR A 260 -0.37 7.03 -7.83
C TYR A 260 -0.34 5.51 -7.63
N ASN A 261 0.76 4.98 -7.13
CA ASN A 261 1.03 3.56 -6.96
C ASN A 261 0.72 3.03 -5.55
N GLU A 262 -0.05 3.76 -4.74
CA GLU A 262 -0.64 3.22 -3.52
C GLU A 262 -1.55 2.02 -3.85
N LEU A 263 -1.43 0.97 -3.04
CA LEU A 263 -2.14 -0.30 -3.23
C LEU A 263 -3.64 -0.10 -3.43
N MET A 264 -4.27 0.80 -2.68
CA MET A 264 -5.71 1.02 -2.68
C MET A 264 -6.17 2.10 -3.68
N THR A 265 -5.43 2.29 -4.77
CA THR A 265 -5.93 2.99 -5.96
C THR A 265 -6.69 2.02 -6.88
N GLY A 266 -7.65 2.52 -7.66
CA GLY A 266 -8.69 1.69 -8.31
C GLY A 266 -8.29 0.82 -9.50
N SER A 267 -6.99 0.65 -9.79
CA SER A 267 -6.53 -0.20 -10.89
C SER A 267 -5.12 -0.71 -10.66
N GLN A 268 -4.76 -1.83 -11.30
CA GLN A 268 -3.36 -2.26 -11.30
C GLN A 268 -2.52 -1.39 -12.21
N LEU A 269 -1.36 -0.99 -11.69
CA LEU A 269 -0.32 -0.31 -12.46
C LEU A 269 0.77 -1.30 -12.86
N THR A 270 1.35 -1.09 -14.04
CA THR A 270 2.65 -1.69 -14.35
C THR A 270 3.71 -0.90 -13.62
N GLY A 271 4.42 -1.54 -12.69
CA GLY A 271 5.36 -0.89 -11.78
C GLY A 271 5.28 -1.50 -10.39
N ASN A 272 5.87 -0.82 -9.40
CA ASN A 272 5.78 -1.24 -8.01
C ASN A 272 4.51 -0.64 -7.39
N LEU A 273 3.57 -1.48 -6.96
CA LEU A 273 2.50 -1.06 -6.04
C LEU A 273 3.06 -1.00 -4.62
N LEU A 274 2.61 -0.02 -3.84
CA LEU A 274 3.13 0.30 -2.52
C LEU A 274 2.04 0.21 -1.46
N ILE A 275 2.31 -0.47 -0.35
CA ILE A 275 1.44 -0.53 0.83
C ILE A 275 1.92 0.52 1.83
N THR A 276 1.30 1.69 1.80
CA THR A 276 1.78 2.86 2.54
C THR A 276 1.03 3.08 3.84
N ASP A 277 1.49 4.07 4.62
CA ASP A 277 0.76 4.56 5.79
C ASP A 277 -0.65 5.07 5.45
N PHE A 278 -0.98 5.47 4.21
CA PHE A 278 -2.36 5.82 3.85
C PHE A 278 -3.33 4.66 4.16
N THR A 279 -3.00 3.46 3.69
CA THR A 279 -3.77 2.24 3.96
C THR A 279 -3.77 1.86 5.44
N PHE A 280 -2.61 1.86 6.10
CA PHE A 280 -2.54 1.45 7.51
C PHE A 280 -3.25 2.43 8.46
N GLN A 281 -3.12 3.75 8.23
CA GLN A 281 -3.83 4.74 9.05
C GLN A 281 -5.33 4.67 8.85
N LEU A 282 -5.79 4.46 7.62
CA LEU A 282 -7.20 4.22 7.33
C LEU A 282 -7.73 2.98 8.08
N LEU A 283 -7.02 1.85 8.01
CA LEU A 283 -7.41 0.61 8.69
C LEU A 283 -7.53 0.81 10.21
N GLN A 284 -6.64 1.61 10.82
CA GLN A 284 -6.77 1.99 12.24
C GLN A 284 -7.97 2.89 12.51
N ASP A 285 -8.22 3.85 11.62
CA ASP A 285 -9.31 4.79 11.76
C ASP A 285 -10.69 4.13 11.63
N THR A 286 -10.78 2.96 10.99
CA THR A 286 -12.03 2.18 10.98
C THR A 286 -12.58 1.90 12.38
N GLY A 287 -11.71 1.87 13.40
CA GLY A 287 -12.03 1.46 14.76
C GLY A 287 -12.04 -0.06 14.95
N PHE A 288 -11.97 -0.82 13.87
CA PHE A 288 -12.00 -2.28 13.88
C PHE A 288 -10.63 -2.90 14.16
N TYR A 289 -9.56 -2.22 13.75
CA TYR A 289 -8.20 -2.75 13.77
C TYR A 289 -7.21 -1.81 14.49
N ARG A 290 -6.13 -2.40 14.99
CA ARG A 290 -4.92 -1.70 15.46
C ARG A 290 -3.69 -2.32 14.82
N LEU A 291 -2.60 -1.56 14.77
CA LEU A 291 -1.36 -2.04 14.16
C LEU A 291 -0.49 -2.75 15.20
N SER A 292 0.00 -3.92 14.81
CA SER A 292 1.14 -4.59 15.44
C SER A 292 2.45 -3.88 15.02
N ASP A 293 3.59 -4.56 15.19
CA ASP A 293 4.85 -4.19 14.55
C ASP A 293 4.69 -4.19 13.02
N TYR A 294 4.77 -3.02 12.40
CA TYR A 294 4.52 -2.82 10.97
C TYR A 294 5.59 -1.94 10.33
N SER A 295 5.72 -2.01 9.01
CA SER A 295 6.73 -1.27 8.24
C SER A 295 6.18 -0.94 6.86
N PRO A 296 5.59 0.26 6.67
CA PRO A 296 4.95 0.65 5.42
C PRO A 296 5.99 1.00 4.36
N ASP A 297 5.63 0.80 3.09
CA ASP A 297 6.39 1.28 1.94
C ASP A 297 6.49 2.81 1.95
N GLN A 298 7.58 3.34 1.42
CA GLN A 298 7.79 4.77 1.28
C GLN A 298 7.42 5.22 -0.13
N ASN A 299 6.47 6.15 -0.25
CA ASN A 299 6.08 6.75 -1.52
C ASN A 299 6.68 8.15 -1.67
N GLN A 300 7.12 8.49 -2.88
CA GLN A 300 7.62 9.81 -3.27
C GLN A 300 6.55 10.68 -3.93
N TRP A 301 5.54 10.08 -4.54
CA TRP A 301 4.55 10.79 -5.34
C TRP A 301 3.79 11.82 -4.51
N GLY A 302 3.90 13.11 -4.86
CA GLY A 302 3.24 14.20 -4.14
C GLY A 302 3.86 14.53 -2.77
N ARG A 303 4.90 13.81 -2.33
CA ARG A 303 5.49 13.98 -1.00
C ARG A 303 6.09 15.37 -0.85
N PHE A 304 5.71 16.06 0.22
CA PHE A 304 6.15 17.40 0.60
C PHE A 304 5.94 18.49 -0.47
N LYS A 305 4.99 18.30 -1.40
CA LYS A 305 4.71 19.25 -2.49
C LYS A 305 3.80 20.43 -2.10
N GLY A 306 3.30 20.45 -0.88
CA GLY A 306 2.44 21.49 -0.34
C GLY A 306 0.97 21.35 -0.76
N CYS A 307 0.11 22.22 -0.20
CA CYS A 307 -1.33 22.20 -0.48
C CYS A 307 -1.66 22.38 -1.97
N ASN A 308 -0.82 23.11 -2.72
CA ASN A 308 -1.03 23.30 -4.15
C ASN A 308 -0.99 21.98 -4.95
N PHE A 309 -0.25 20.98 -4.50
CA PHE A 309 -0.28 19.66 -5.13
C PHE A 309 -1.64 19.01 -4.93
N VAL A 310 -2.16 19.02 -3.70
CA VAL A 310 -3.44 18.38 -3.40
C VAL A 310 -4.62 19.08 -4.09
N GLU A 311 -4.55 20.41 -4.21
CA GLU A 311 -5.63 21.22 -4.79
C GLU A 311 -5.56 21.36 -6.32
N ASN A 312 -4.35 21.30 -6.89
CA ASN A 312 -4.10 21.64 -8.31
C ASN A 312 -3.09 20.69 -8.99
N TYR A 313 -3.00 19.42 -8.58
CA TYR A 313 -1.97 18.44 -8.92
C TYR A 313 -1.55 18.43 -10.40
N CYS A 314 -2.47 18.56 -11.37
CA CYS A 314 -2.11 18.50 -12.79
C CYS A 314 -2.37 19.76 -13.61
N ASN A 315 -2.89 20.82 -12.98
CA ASN A 315 -3.02 22.13 -13.62
C ASN A 315 -1.70 22.91 -13.59
N ASN A 316 -0.74 22.49 -12.76
CA ASN A 316 0.56 23.14 -12.62
C ASN A 316 1.66 22.31 -13.30
N SER A 317 2.31 22.88 -14.33
CA SER A 317 3.42 22.25 -15.06
C SER A 317 4.69 22.01 -14.24
N ASN A 318 4.73 22.46 -12.98
CA ASN A 318 5.92 22.37 -12.13
C ASN A 318 6.05 21.05 -11.35
N PHE A 319 5.06 20.16 -11.41
CA PHE A 319 5.13 18.86 -10.75
C PHE A 319 5.70 17.80 -11.71
N THR A 320 6.84 17.22 -11.32
CA THR A 320 7.58 16.20 -12.09
C THR A 320 6.87 14.85 -12.18
N GLU A 321 5.89 14.64 -11.32
CA GLU A 321 4.97 13.49 -11.29
C GLU A 321 4.12 13.42 -12.57
N PHE A 322 3.75 14.58 -13.12
CA PHE A 322 2.93 14.70 -14.31
C PHE A 322 3.77 15.09 -15.52
N CYS A 323 3.42 14.53 -16.67
CA CYS A 323 4.05 14.88 -17.94
C CYS A 323 3.09 15.76 -18.77
N THR A 324 3.64 16.66 -19.57
CA THR A 324 2.84 17.69 -20.26
C THR A 324 2.68 17.47 -21.76
N GLN A 325 3.42 16.51 -22.32
CA GLN A 325 3.44 16.22 -23.76
C GLN A 325 3.09 14.76 -23.99
N GLU A 326 1.92 14.54 -24.57
CA GLU A 326 1.42 13.21 -24.90
C GLU A 326 2.39 12.47 -25.84
N ASN A 327 2.47 11.15 -25.68
CA ASN A 327 3.28 10.24 -26.49
C ASN A 327 4.80 10.48 -26.42
N VAL A 328 5.27 11.23 -25.42
CA VAL A 328 6.71 11.38 -25.15
C VAL A 328 7.19 10.21 -24.31
N GLU A 329 8.14 9.45 -24.87
CA GLU A 329 8.86 8.38 -24.19
C GLU A 329 9.84 8.95 -23.17
N SER A 330 9.90 8.33 -21.99
CA SER A 330 10.92 8.59 -20.98
C SER A 330 11.11 7.39 -20.05
N CYS A 331 11.89 7.54 -18.98
CA CYS A 331 11.78 6.64 -17.85
C CYS A 331 10.63 7.09 -16.95
N SER A 332 9.95 6.14 -16.30
CA SER A 332 8.91 6.44 -15.32
C SER A 332 9.42 7.37 -14.21
N PHE A 333 8.48 7.95 -13.45
CA PHE A 333 8.80 8.85 -12.32
C PHE A 333 9.83 8.21 -11.39
N GLU A 334 9.57 6.96 -10.98
CA GLU A 334 10.43 6.16 -10.07
C GLU A 334 11.61 5.47 -10.75
N LYS A 335 11.82 5.69 -12.06
CA LYS A 335 12.83 5.00 -12.87
C LYS A 335 12.69 3.48 -12.88
N SER A 336 11.48 2.97 -12.68
CA SER A 336 11.17 1.54 -12.61
C SER A 336 11.02 0.88 -13.99
N GLY A 337 10.86 1.66 -15.06
CA GLY A 337 10.74 1.13 -16.42
C GLY A 337 10.76 2.22 -17.49
N GLN A 338 10.90 1.80 -18.75
CA GLN A 338 10.66 2.70 -19.88
C GLN A 338 9.16 2.95 -20.01
N SER A 339 8.79 4.19 -20.27
CA SER A 339 7.42 4.67 -20.19
C SER A 339 7.06 5.61 -21.34
N ILE A 340 5.77 5.89 -21.44
CA ILE A 340 5.20 6.88 -22.36
C ILE A 340 4.23 7.78 -21.61
N CYS A 341 4.27 9.08 -21.92
CA CYS A 341 3.34 10.05 -21.37
C CYS A 341 1.95 9.88 -21.97
N MET A 342 0.97 9.44 -21.17
CA MET A 342 -0.40 9.22 -21.65
C MET A 342 -1.43 9.47 -20.54
N TYR A 343 -2.69 9.65 -20.96
CA TYR A 343 -3.85 9.66 -20.07
C TYR A 343 -4.22 8.24 -19.62
N GLU A 344 -4.84 8.13 -18.45
CA GLU A 344 -5.51 6.93 -17.96
C GLU A 344 -6.93 7.30 -17.49
N ILE A 345 -7.86 6.34 -17.49
CA ILE A 345 -9.23 6.52 -17.00
C ILE A 345 -9.25 7.13 -15.59
N LEU A 346 -8.45 6.59 -14.66
CA LEU A 346 -8.35 7.12 -13.28
C LEU A 346 -7.49 8.37 -13.17
N GLY A 347 -6.70 8.68 -14.21
CA GLY A 347 -5.91 9.90 -14.27
C GLY A 347 -6.71 11.14 -14.72
N GLY A 348 -7.99 10.97 -15.09
CA GLY A 348 -8.84 12.03 -15.61
C GLY A 348 -8.15 12.80 -16.74
N ASN A 349 -7.99 14.11 -16.56
CA ASN A 349 -7.36 15.01 -17.54
C ASN A 349 -5.86 15.23 -17.29
N CYS A 350 -5.22 14.35 -16.54
CA CYS A 350 -3.80 14.47 -16.21
C CYS A 350 -3.02 13.34 -16.90
N MET A 351 -1.89 13.69 -17.50
CA MET A 351 -0.98 12.69 -18.07
C MET A 351 0.16 12.40 -17.09
N TYR A 352 0.56 11.14 -17.05
CA TYR A 352 1.77 10.71 -16.36
C TYR A 352 2.45 9.60 -17.15
N GLN A 353 3.65 9.25 -16.71
CA GLN A 353 4.49 8.28 -17.38
C GLN A 353 4.02 6.85 -17.08
N GLN A 354 3.43 6.18 -18.09
CA GLN A 354 2.97 4.80 -17.98
C GLN A 354 4.00 3.83 -18.53
N ILE A 355 4.38 2.81 -17.75
CA ILE A 355 5.43 1.85 -18.10
C ILE A 355 4.92 0.85 -19.15
N TYR A 356 5.74 0.57 -20.17
CA TYR A 356 5.48 -0.55 -21.07
C TYR A 356 5.75 -1.88 -20.35
N SER A 357 4.79 -2.82 -20.43
CA SER A 357 4.90 -4.11 -19.70
C SER A 357 6.16 -4.93 -20.04
N ASP A 358 6.61 -4.88 -21.29
CA ASP A 358 7.85 -5.50 -21.79
C ASP A 358 9.13 -4.67 -21.51
N GLN A 359 8.97 -3.48 -20.93
CA GLN A 359 10.07 -2.58 -20.54
C GLN A 359 10.09 -2.25 -19.04
N PHE A 360 9.35 -3.01 -18.23
CA PHE A 360 9.46 -2.95 -16.77
C PHE A 360 10.79 -3.56 -16.32
N CYS A 361 11.67 -2.75 -15.72
CA CYS A 361 13.05 -3.14 -15.45
C CYS A 361 13.17 -4.26 -14.41
N LYS A 362 12.18 -4.42 -13.52
CA LYS A 362 12.15 -5.48 -12.50
C LYS A 362 11.92 -6.87 -13.08
N ASN A 363 11.25 -6.96 -14.23
CA ASN A 363 10.79 -8.22 -14.81
C ASN A 363 11.92 -8.95 -15.54
N ASP A 364 12.54 -9.93 -14.87
CA ASP A 364 13.66 -10.72 -15.42
C ASP A 364 13.33 -11.44 -16.75
N GLN A 365 12.05 -11.76 -16.99
CA GLN A 365 11.58 -12.37 -18.25
C GLN A 365 11.71 -11.44 -19.47
N ASN A 366 11.70 -10.12 -19.26
CA ASN A 366 11.88 -9.14 -20.34
C ASN A 366 13.30 -9.22 -20.94
N SER A 367 14.28 -9.77 -20.20
CA SER A 367 15.60 -10.10 -20.74
C SER A 367 15.50 -11.04 -21.93
N ILE A 368 14.56 -12.00 -21.93
CA ILE A 368 14.40 -12.99 -23.01
C ILE A 368 13.80 -12.35 -24.26
N GLN A 369 12.83 -11.45 -24.09
CA GLN A 369 12.17 -10.77 -25.19
C GLN A 369 13.11 -9.77 -25.90
N ASN A 370 13.97 -9.11 -25.13
CA ASN A 370 14.94 -8.13 -25.64
C ASN A 370 16.29 -8.73 -26.08
N LYS A 371 16.46 -10.07 -26.04
CA LYS A 371 17.69 -10.76 -26.53
C LYS A 371 18.02 -10.51 -28.00
N SER A 372 17.04 -10.05 -28.80
CA SER A 372 17.28 -9.68 -30.20
C SER A 372 17.98 -8.33 -30.35
N SER A 373 17.95 -7.49 -29.31
CA SER A 373 18.62 -6.20 -29.30
C SER A 373 20.11 -6.40 -28.99
N GLN A 374 20.97 -5.74 -29.77
CA GLN A 374 22.42 -5.65 -29.49
C GLN A 374 22.71 -4.63 -28.38
N ILE A 375 21.67 -4.14 -27.70
CA ILE A 375 21.72 -3.15 -26.63
C ILE A 375 22.00 -3.90 -25.33
N ILE A 376 22.92 -3.37 -24.53
CA ILE A 376 23.22 -3.91 -23.22
C ILE A 376 22.17 -3.38 -22.26
N SER A 377 21.28 -4.27 -21.81
CA SER A 377 20.24 -4.00 -20.82
C SER A 377 20.23 -5.10 -19.76
N TYR A 378 19.84 -4.75 -18.55
CA TYR A 378 19.68 -5.67 -17.43
C TYR A 378 18.27 -5.57 -16.87
N TYR A 379 17.61 -6.71 -16.64
CA TYR A 379 16.30 -6.76 -15.99
C TYR A 379 16.38 -7.65 -14.74
N GLY A 380 15.86 -7.14 -13.63
CA GLY A 380 15.91 -7.76 -12.31
C GLY A 380 15.52 -6.79 -11.22
N TYR A 381 15.35 -7.27 -9.98
CA TYR A 381 14.89 -6.45 -8.87
C TYR A 381 15.76 -5.23 -8.59
N ASP A 382 17.05 -5.30 -8.96
CA ASP A 382 18.10 -4.29 -8.88
C ASP A 382 18.38 -3.61 -10.21
N SER A 383 17.33 -3.36 -10.98
CA SER A 383 17.40 -2.63 -12.24
C SER A 383 16.57 -1.35 -12.21
N ILE A 384 17.10 -0.28 -12.82
CA ILE A 384 16.41 0.99 -13.06
C ILE A 384 16.52 1.40 -14.53
N CYS A 385 15.57 2.20 -15.00
CA CYS A 385 15.57 2.84 -16.30
C CYS A 385 16.47 4.08 -16.28
N LEU A 386 17.37 4.18 -17.27
CA LEU A 386 18.23 5.33 -17.51
C LEU A 386 18.02 5.89 -18.92
N SER A 387 18.32 7.18 -19.08
CA SER A 387 18.43 7.82 -20.38
C SER A 387 19.68 7.33 -21.11
N GLY A 388 19.53 7.06 -22.39
CA GLY A 388 20.54 6.53 -23.28
C GLY A 388 20.61 5.01 -23.33
N SER A 389 21.58 4.53 -24.08
CA SER A 389 21.86 3.12 -24.29
C SER A 389 23.32 2.93 -24.69
N ILE A 390 23.79 1.71 -24.50
CA ILE A 390 25.12 1.29 -24.93
C ILE A 390 25.05 -0.04 -25.67
N SER A 391 25.94 -0.21 -26.66
CA SER A 391 26.00 -1.41 -27.48
C SER A 391 27.45 -1.70 -27.92
N PRO A 392 27.83 -2.98 -28.11
CA PRO A 392 29.09 -3.34 -28.77
C PRO A 392 29.16 -2.94 -30.25
N ILE A 393 28.02 -2.64 -30.87
CA ILE A 393 27.91 -2.16 -32.25
C ILE A 393 27.22 -0.81 -32.30
N GLN A 394 27.18 -0.15 -33.47
CA GLN A 394 26.52 1.15 -33.64
C GLN A 394 24.98 1.02 -33.65
N SER A 395 24.39 0.68 -32.51
CA SER A 395 22.95 0.55 -32.27
C SER A 395 22.58 1.35 -31.02
N PHE A 396 21.48 2.10 -31.09
CA PHE A 396 21.08 3.02 -30.03
C PHE A 396 19.58 2.95 -29.75
N GLN A 397 19.25 3.05 -28.48
CA GLN A 397 17.93 3.31 -27.92
C GLN A 397 18.00 4.58 -27.04
N LYS A 398 16.84 5.20 -26.83
CA LYS A 398 16.74 6.40 -26.00
C LYS A 398 16.78 6.11 -24.51
N PHE A 399 16.35 4.92 -24.09
CA PHE A 399 16.28 4.50 -22.69
C PHE A 399 16.65 3.04 -22.57
N THR A 400 17.25 2.65 -21.45
CA THR A 400 17.61 1.25 -21.17
C THR A 400 17.50 0.94 -19.68
N CYS A 401 17.22 -0.32 -19.36
CA CYS A 401 17.26 -0.81 -17.98
C CYS A 401 18.70 -1.21 -17.64
N GLN A 402 19.24 -0.71 -16.53
CA GLN A 402 20.59 -0.98 -16.07
C GLN A 402 20.60 -1.40 -14.61
N LYS A 403 21.54 -2.29 -14.28
CA LYS A 403 21.75 -2.71 -12.90
C LYS A 403 22.24 -1.54 -12.06
N PHE A 404 21.77 -1.44 -10.83
CA PHE A 404 22.25 -0.43 -9.90
C PHE A 404 22.52 -1.00 -8.51
N GLN A 405 23.30 -0.25 -7.74
CA GLN A 405 23.56 -0.50 -6.34
C GLN A 405 23.54 0.81 -5.56
N CYS A 406 23.04 0.73 -4.33
CA CYS A 406 23.09 1.82 -3.37
C CYS A 406 24.01 1.44 -2.22
N ASP A 407 24.87 2.36 -1.80
CA ASP A 407 25.64 2.18 -0.56
C ASP A 407 24.85 2.63 0.68
N ILE A 408 25.48 2.49 1.86
CA ILE A 408 24.88 2.87 3.14
C ILE A 408 24.60 4.38 3.28
N ASN A 409 25.21 5.21 2.44
CA ASN A 409 25.07 6.67 2.44
C ASN A 409 24.17 7.14 1.29
N ASN A 410 23.33 6.25 0.74
CA ASN A 410 22.44 6.50 -0.40
C ASN A 410 23.16 6.94 -1.69
N LYS A 411 24.44 6.59 -1.88
CA LYS A 411 25.14 6.86 -3.13
C LYS A 411 24.82 5.80 -4.18
N LEU A 412 24.37 6.27 -5.33
CA LEU A 412 23.98 5.43 -6.46
C LEU A 412 25.20 5.05 -7.31
N LYS A 413 25.29 3.77 -7.64
CA LYS A 413 26.21 3.23 -8.65
C LYS A 413 25.43 2.50 -9.74
N ILE A 414 25.86 2.66 -10.99
CA ILE A 414 25.36 1.88 -12.13
C ILE A 414 26.38 0.81 -12.49
N ILE A 415 25.90 -0.41 -12.72
CA ILE A 415 26.73 -1.58 -13.00
C ILE A 415 26.44 -2.06 -14.41
N ILE A 416 27.49 -2.20 -15.22
CA ILE A 416 27.43 -2.64 -16.61
C ILE A 416 28.47 -3.73 -16.82
N GLY A 417 28.02 -4.98 -16.94
CA GLY A 417 28.94 -6.13 -16.89
C GLY A 417 29.72 -6.12 -15.57
N ASP A 418 31.04 -6.06 -15.66
CA ASP A 418 31.95 -5.98 -14.49
C ASP A 418 32.38 -4.54 -14.15
N LEU A 419 31.84 -3.54 -14.85
CA LEU A 419 32.18 -2.13 -14.65
C LEU A 419 31.20 -1.44 -13.71
N GLU A 420 31.73 -0.66 -12.77
CA GLU A 420 30.96 0.20 -11.87
C GLU A 420 31.17 1.67 -12.23
N PHE A 421 30.07 2.43 -12.27
CA PHE A 421 30.07 3.86 -12.52
C PHE A 421 29.41 4.59 -11.35
N ASP A 422 30.10 5.61 -10.82
CA ASP A 422 29.56 6.49 -9.80
C ASP A 422 28.49 7.40 -10.40
N CYS A 423 27.25 7.25 -9.93
CA CYS A 423 26.11 8.09 -10.27
C CYS A 423 25.56 8.81 -9.04
N SER A 424 26.42 9.13 -8.07
CA SER A 424 26.06 9.98 -6.93
C SER A 424 25.65 11.40 -7.34
N GLN A 425 25.94 11.80 -8.59
CA GLN A 425 25.59 13.09 -9.16
C GLN A 425 24.96 12.89 -10.56
N PRO A 426 24.04 13.77 -10.98
CA PRO A 426 23.44 13.70 -12.30
C PRO A 426 24.45 14.01 -13.41
N GLY A 427 24.19 13.50 -14.61
CA GLY A 427 24.98 13.80 -15.81
C GLY A 427 25.50 12.58 -16.56
N PRO A 428 26.33 12.78 -17.59
CA PRO A 428 26.74 11.71 -18.49
C PRO A 428 27.72 10.73 -17.83
N ILE A 429 27.48 9.43 -18.05
CA ILE A 429 28.38 8.35 -17.66
C ILE A 429 29.53 8.26 -18.69
N LYS A 430 30.77 8.25 -18.21
CA LYS A 430 31.96 8.08 -19.05
C LYS A 430 32.13 6.62 -19.46
N ILE A 431 31.49 6.23 -20.55
CA ILE A 431 31.55 4.87 -21.09
C ILE A 431 32.91 4.61 -21.80
N PRO A 432 33.53 3.43 -21.63
CA PRO A 432 34.73 3.06 -22.36
C PRO A 432 34.53 3.05 -23.88
N ASN A 433 35.58 3.41 -24.64
CA ASN A 433 35.56 3.47 -26.12
C ASN A 433 35.27 2.12 -26.81
N THR A 434 35.22 1.01 -26.06
CA THR A 434 34.82 -0.32 -26.56
C THR A 434 33.32 -0.42 -26.84
N TYR A 435 32.52 0.51 -26.34
CA TYR A 435 31.09 0.56 -26.57
C TYR A 435 30.71 1.81 -27.36
N PHE A 436 29.67 1.68 -28.18
CA PHE A 436 28.99 2.81 -28.79
C PHE A 436 27.84 3.24 -27.89
N GLY A 437 27.60 4.55 -27.82
CA GLY A 437 26.41 5.13 -27.18
C GLY A 437 26.76 5.99 -25.97
N ASN A 438 25.74 6.31 -25.19
CA ASN A 438 25.83 7.15 -24.01
C ASN A 438 24.79 6.71 -22.98
N LEU A 439 25.09 6.91 -21.71
CA LEU A 439 24.14 6.77 -20.61
C LEU A 439 24.23 8.00 -19.72
N GLU A 440 23.14 8.33 -19.05
CA GLU A 440 23.09 9.43 -18.10
C GLU A 440 22.65 8.93 -16.71
N CYS A 441 23.38 9.37 -15.69
CA CYS A 441 22.97 9.24 -14.31
C CYS A 441 21.65 10.01 -14.11
N PRO A 442 20.72 9.47 -13.29
CA PRO A 442 19.42 10.08 -13.06
C PRO A 442 19.55 11.44 -12.38
N ASN A 443 18.53 12.29 -12.57
CA ASN A 443 18.51 13.65 -12.02
C ASN A 443 18.36 13.69 -10.49
N ASN A 444 17.91 12.59 -9.87
CA ASN A 444 17.64 12.46 -8.44
C ASN A 444 18.23 11.15 -7.86
N PRO A 445 19.56 10.98 -7.88
CA PRO A 445 20.19 9.70 -7.54
C PRO A 445 20.04 9.30 -6.07
N GLU A 446 20.06 10.27 -5.15
CA GLU A 446 19.88 10.01 -3.71
C GLU A 446 18.46 9.50 -3.41
N ASP A 447 17.44 10.12 -4.01
CA ASP A 447 16.03 9.74 -3.86
C ASP A 447 15.79 8.29 -4.29
N ILE A 448 16.41 7.85 -5.40
CA ILE A 448 16.31 6.47 -5.89
C ILE A 448 16.81 5.48 -4.83
N CYS A 449 17.87 5.80 -4.11
CA CYS A 449 18.40 4.93 -3.05
C CYS A 449 17.59 5.00 -1.75
N GLN A 450 17.15 6.21 -1.38
CA GLN A 450 16.43 6.46 -0.14
C GLN A 450 15.06 5.76 -0.14
N PHE A 451 14.24 5.99 -1.17
CA PHE A 451 12.83 5.59 -1.19
C PHE A 451 12.55 4.29 -1.96
N ARG A 452 13.59 3.53 -2.29
CA ARG A 452 13.41 2.23 -2.92
C ARG A 452 12.58 1.30 -2.01
N ASN A 453 11.71 0.48 -2.57
CA ASN A 453 10.97 -0.52 -1.79
C ASN A 453 11.26 -1.97 -2.22
N ASP A 454 12.04 -2.20 -3.28
CA ASP A 454 12.27 -3.53 -3.83
C ASP A 454 12.99 -4.47 -2.86
N CYS A 455 12.53 -5.71 -2.83
CA CYS A 455 13.17 -6.79 -2.08
C CYS A 455 14.08 -7.64 -2.98
N PRO A 456 15.16 -8.22 -2.42
CA PRO A 456 16.02 -9.10 -3.18
C PRO A 456 15.25 -10.30 -3.73
N ASN A 457 15.50 -10.60 -5.01
CA ASN A 457 14.90 -11.72 -5.75
C ASN A 457 13.37 -11.84 -5.65
N SER A 458 12.65 -10.75 -5.37
CA SER A 458 11.20 -10.77 -5.12
C SER A 458 10.79 -11.81 -4.07
N CYS A 459 11.58 -11.89 -2.99
CA CYS A 459 11.36 -12.84 -1.89
C CYS A 459 11.26 -14.31 -2.35
N ASN A 460 11.89 -14.64 -3.48
CA ASN A 460 11.81 -15.94 -4.16
C ASN A 460 10.38 -16.48 -4.33
N MET A 461 9.37 -15.59 -4.39
CA MET A 461 7.94 -15.95 -4.37
C MET A 461 7.52 -16.84 -3.19
N LYS A 462 8.28 -16.77 -2.09
CA LYS A 462 8.05 -17.45 -0.80
C LYS A 462 7.78 -16.45 0.32
N GLY A 463 7.36 -15.24 -0.04
CA GLY A 463 7.12 -14.15 0.88
C GLY A 463 6.48 -12.97 0.15
N PHE A 464 6.10 -11.96 0.92
CA PHE A 464 5.73 -10.66 0.37
C PHE A 464 6.82 -9.64 0.68
N CYS A 465 6.98 -8.67 -0.22
CA CYS A 465 7.89 -7.56 -0.03
C CYS A 465 7.16 -6.38 0.61
N ILE A 466 7.75 -5.78 1.64
CA ILE A 466 7.32 -4.49 2.17
C ILE A 466 8.52 -3.75 2.74
N ASN A 467 8.71 -2.49 2.37
CA ASN A 467 9.78 -1.62 2.82
C ASN A 467 11.17 -2.28 2.77
N LYS A 468 11.55 -2.83 1.61
CA LYS A 468 12.82 -3.56 1.37
C LYS A 468 12.99 -4.87 2.17
N GLN A 469 11.98 -5.30 2.93
CA GLN A 469 12.03 -6.50 3.75
C GLN A 469 11.10 -7.59 3.22
N CYS A 470 11.63 -8.80 3.07
CA CYS A 470 10.83 -9.98 2.82
C CYS A 470 10.19 -10.53 4.09
N ILE A 471 8.86 -10.64 4.07
CA ILE A 471 8.10 -11.36 5.08
C ILE A 471 7.75 -12.73 4.53
N CYS A 472 8.53 -13.72 4.96
CA CYS A 472 8.47 -15.07 4.40
C CYS A 472 7.25 -15.87 4.87
N GLN A 473 6.85 -16.82 4.03
CA GLN A 473 5.90 -17.87 4.34
C GLN A 473 6.44 -18.77 5.48
N ASN A 474 5.54 -19.44 6.19
CA ASN A 474 5.91 -20.52 7.09
C ASN A 474 6.76 -21.56 6.35
N GLY A 475 7.84 -22.03 6.97
CA GLY A 475 8.80 -22.94 6.33
C GLY A 475 9.99 -22.24 5.66
N TYR A 476 9.98 -20.90 5.54
CA TYR A 476 11.01 -20.14 4.84
C TYR A 476 11.55 -18.95 5.65
N SER A 477 12.82 -18.61 5.42
CA SER A 477 13.55 -17.48 6.02
C SER A 477 14.69 -17.06 5.09
N GLY A 478 15.59 -16.18 5.56
CA GLY A 478 16.58 -15.51 4.73
C GLY A 478 16.09 -14.14 4.29
N ILE A 479 17.03 -13.30 3.81
CA ILE A 479 16.73 -11.92 3.37
C ILE A 479 15.76 -11.88 2.18
N ASP A 480 15.68 -12.98 1.43
CA ASP A 480 14.80 -13.20 0.28
C ASP A 480 14.04 -14.51 0.34
N CYS A 481 13.84 -15.10 1.53
CA CYS A 481 13.04 -16.33 1.72
C CYS A 481 13.58 -17.61 1.03
N GLN A 482 14.88 -17.65 0.74
CA GLN A 482 15.55 -18.79 0.10
C GLN A 482 15.90 -19.93 1.07
N GLN A 483 15.95 -19.66 2.38
CA GLN A 483 16.39 -20.62 3.38
C GLN A 483 15.19 -21.35 3.99
N ILE A 484 15.30 -22.65 4.25
CA ILE A 484 14.26 -23.41 4.96
C ILE A 484 14.31 -23.08 6.45
N CYS A 485 13.15 -22.83 7.06
CA CYS A 485 13.01 -22.55 8.48
C CYS A 485 11.69 -23.07 9.05
N ASN A 486 11.77 -24.02 9.97
CA ASN A 486 10.59 -24.57 10.67
C ASN A 486 10.36 -23.93 12.05
N ASP A 487 11.25 -23.04 12.47
CA ASP A 487 11.18 -22.34 13.75
C ASP A 487 10.74 -20.87 13.55
N TYR A 488 10.97 -20.01 14.54
CA TYR A 488 10.61 -18.61 14.45
C TYR A 488 11.48 -17.86 13.44
N ARG A 489 10.90 -16.89 12.76
CA ARG A 489 11.62 -15.99 11.84
C ARG A 489 11.58 -14.54 12.30
N TYR A 490 12.70 -13.85 12.15
CA TYR A 490 12.85 -12.44 12.46
C TYR A 490 13.97 -11.82 11.63
N GLN A 491 13.69 -10.73 10.91
CA GLN A 491 14.69 -9.98 10.13
C GLN A 491 15.57 -10.88 9.24
N GLY A 492 14.94 -11.82 8.52
CA GLY A 492 15.63 -12.75 7.63
C GLY A 492 16.38 -13.90 8.33
N SER A 493 16.37 -13.98 9.66
CA SER A 493 17.00 -15.07 10.41
C SER A 493 16.00 -16.14 10.82
N CYS A 494 16.44 -17.41 10.87
CA CYS A 494 15.72 -18.53 11.46
C CYS A 494 16.20 -18.77 12.90
N LEU A 495 15.28 -18.81 13.86
CA LEU A 495 15.57 -18.74 15.29
C LEU A 495 14.71 -19.75 16.05
N GLN A 496 15.31 -20.50 16.99
CA GLN A 496 14.58 -21.41 17.87
C GLN A 496 13.67 -20.67 18.84
N ASP A 497 14.11 -19.51 19.33
CA ASP A 497 13.39 -18.64 20.24
C ASP A 497 13.45 -17.19 19.77
N CYS A 498 12.41 -16.41 20.09
CA CYS A 498 12.37 -15.01 19.73
C CYS A 498 13.44 -14.17 20.46
N PRO A 499 14.11 -13.23 19.77
CA PRO A 499 15.09 -12.34 20.39
C PRO A 499 14.50 -11.55 21.56
N LYS A 500 15.38 -11.07 22.46
CA LYS A 500 14.97 -10.17 23.54
C LYS A 500 14.23 -8.95 22.98
N GLN A 501 13.18 -8.51 23.69
CA GLN A 501 12.33 -7.37 23.30
C GLN A 501 11.49 -7.61 22.03
N THR A 502 11.39 -8.86 21.58
CA THR A 502 10.41 -9.28 20.57
C THR A 502 9.46 -10.32 21.16
N PHE A 503 8.33 -10.54 20.50
CA PHE A 503 7.27 -11.42 20.97
C PHE A 503 6.89 -12.44 19.91
N PRO A 504 6.61 -13.69 20.30
CA PRO A 504 6.25 -14.74 19.35
C PRO A 504 4.81 -14.59 18.87
N LEU A 505 4.63 -14.76 17.57
CA LEU A 505 3.36 -15.02 16.90
C LEU A 505 3.33 -16.50 16.49
N ASP A 506 2.87 -17.36 17.40
CA ASP A 506 3.04 -18.81 17.30
C ASP A 506 2.39 -19.44 16.07
N SER A 507 1.19 -19.00 15.68
CA SER A 507 0.45 -19.57 14.54
C SER A 507 1.20 -19.40 13.21
N ILE A 508 2.04 -18.38 13.11
CA ILE A 508 2.85 -18.12 11.91
C ILE A 508 4.34 -18.26 12.19
N LYS A 509 4.78 -18.71 13.37
CA LYS A 509 6.19 -18.81 13.76
C LYS A 509 7.02 -17.57 13.37
N TYR A 510 6.54 -16.39 13.77
CA TYR A 510 7.19 -15.11 13.48
C TYR A 510 7.47 -14.35 14.78
N CYS A 511 8.58 -13.63 14.90
CA CYS A 511 8.81 -12.73 16.03
C CYS A 511 8.50 -11.30 15.63
N VAL A 512 7.81 -10.56 16.49
CA VAL A 512 7.42 -9.18 16.20
C VAL A 512 7.90 -8.24 17.29
N GLY A 513 8.21 -7.00 16.91
CA GLY A 513 8.58 -5.96 17.85
C GLY A 513 7.39 -5.37 18.60
N CYS A 514 7.57 -4.14 19.09
CA CYS A 514 6.51 -3.35 19.69
C CYS A 514 5.44 -2.91 18.66
N PRO A 515 4.19 -2.67 19.09
CA PRO A 515 3.14 -2.17 18.21
C PRO A 515 3.50 -0.82 17.58
N GLY A 516 2.76 -0.42 16.54
CA GLY A 516 2.98 0.80 15.78
C GLY A 516 3.26 2.05 16.63
N ASN A 517 4.29 2.80 16.25
CA ASN A 517 4.74 4.05 16.91
C ASN A 517 5.15 3.90 18.39
N CYS A 518 5.27 2.68 18.90
CA CYS A 518 5.73 2.40 20.25
C CYS A 518 7.26 2.34 20.34
N LEU A 519 7.82 2.91 21.40
CA LEU A 519 9.25 2.84 21.72
C LEU A 519 9.56 1.70 22.69
N VAL A 520 8.72 1.51 23.71
CA VAL A 520 8.85 0.44 24.72
C VAL A 520 7.49 -0.18 24.99
N CYS A 521 7.41 -1.50 24.96
CA CYS A 521 6.18 -2.28 25.13
C CYS A 521 6.38 -3.46 26.08
N SER A 522 5.32 -3.91 26.73
CA SER A 522 5.30 -5.18 27.47
C SER A 522 4.97 -6.37 26.57
N ASN A 523 4.28 -6.12 25.45
CA ASN A 523 3.87 -7.15 24.49
C ASN A 523 3.64 -6.52 23.09
N TYR A 524 3.48 -7.37 22.06
CA TYR A 524 3.20 -6.95 20.67
C TYR A 524 1.92 -6.12 20.52
N ASN A 525 1.02 -6.18 21.51
CA ASN A 525 -0.27 -5.49 21.54
C ASN A 525 -0.39 -4.50 22.72
N GLN A 526 0.70 -4.22 23.44
CA GLN A 526 0.65 -3.38 24.64
C GLN A 526 1.89 -2.49 24.75
N CYS A 527 1.73 -1.24 24.33
CA CYS A 527 2.73 -0.19 24.51
C CYS A 527 2.73 0.37 25.94
N ILE A 528 3.92 0.79 26.37
CA ILE A 528 4.16 1.46 27.65
C ILE A 528 4.70 2.88 27.42
N GLN A 529 5.53 3.06 26.39
CA GLN A 529 6.13 4.35 26.06
C GLN A 529 6.12 4.57 24.55
N CYS A 530 5.55 5.69 24.12
CA CYS A 530 5.49 6.06 22.72
C CYS A 530 6.76 6.74 22.23
N LYS A 531 6.98 6.67 20.91
CA LYS A 531 7.96 7.52 20.23
C LYS A 531 7.57 9.00 20.37
N TYR A 532 8.54 9.89 20.24
CA TYR A 532 8.27 11.34 20.25
C TYR A 532 7.22 11.72 19.19
N GLY A 533 6.29 12.61 19.55
CA GLY A 533 5.17 13.00 18.68
C GLY A 533 3.87 12.20 18.87
N TYR A 534 3.91 11.14 19.69
CA TYR A 534 2.76 10.26 19.93
C TYR A 534 2.37 10.18 21.41
N LEU A 535 1.09 9.95 21.67
CA LEU A 535 0.46 9.77 22.97
C LEU A 535 0.02 8.32 23.18
N LEU A 536 0.27 7.81 24.39
CA LEU A 536 -0.20 6.51 24.80
C LEU A 536 -1.72 6.56 25.06
N ARG A 537 -2.50 5.80 24.29
CA ARG A 537 -3.95 5.64 24.41
C ARG A 537 -4.30 4.15 24.33
N ASP A 538 -4.81 3.59 25.43
CA ASP A 538 -5.25 2.18 25.52
C ASP A 538 -4.20 1.15 25.04
N GLY A 539 -2.92 1.36 25.39
CA GLY A 539 -1.84 0.46 24.97
C GLY A 539 -1.31 0.69 23.55
N PHE A 540 -1.74 1.75 22.86
CA PHE A 540 -1.25 2.11 21.52
C PHE A 540 -0.77 3.57 21.47
N CYS A 541 0.03 3.88 20.46
CA CYS A 541 0.61 5.21 20.28
C CYS A 541 -0.09 5.93 19.14
N ASP A 542 -0.98 6.84 19.52
CA ASP A 542 -1.68 7.70 18.58
C ASP A 542 -1.03 9.08 18.47
N HIS A 543 -1.24 9.80 17.38
CA HIS A 543 -0.65 11.14 17.21
C HIS A 543 -1.21 12.14 18.25
N LEU A 544 -0.38 13.08 18.72
CA LEU A 544 -0.77 14.10 19.73
C LEU A 544 -2.04 14.90 19.36
N GLN A 545 -2.28 15.09 18.07
CA GLN A 545 -3.33 15.95 17.55
C GLN A 545 -4.60 15.21 17.11
N LEU A 546 -4.84 13.95 17.49
CA LEU A 546 -6.01 13.19 17.02
C LEU A 546 -7.34 13.96 17.01
N ASN A 547 -7.57 14.88 17.95
CA ASN A 547 -8.82 15.65 18.05
C ASN A 547 -8.66 17.16 17.75
N GLN A 548 -7.42 17.66 17.56
CA GLN A 548 -7.14 19.11 17.38
C GLN A 548 -7.13 19.56 15.90
N ILE A 549 -7.41 18.65 14.98
CA ILE A 549 -7.20 18.81 13.53
C ILE A 549 -8.07 19.93 12.90
N HIS A 550 -9.09 20.43 13.59
CA HIS A 550 -10.03 21.42 13.03
C HIS A 550 -10.42 22.60 13.94
N GLU A 551 -9.86 22.73 15.16
CA GLU A 551 -10.25 23.83 16.07
C GLU A 551 -9.81 25.23 15.60
N ASN A 552 -9.01 25.36 14.54
CA ASN A 552 -8.53 26.66 14.05
C ASN A 552 -9.35 27.30 12.91
N ASP A 553 -10.44 26.69 12.44
CA ASP A 553 -11.25 27.27 11.36
C ASP A 553 -12.70 27.51 11.78
N ASN A 554 -12.90 28.38 12.77
CA ASN A 554 -14.19 29.07 12.91
C ASN A 554 -14.24 30.23 11.91
N LEU A 555 -15.13 30.09 10.92
CA LEU A 555 -15.58 31.11 10.00
C LEU A 555 -15.92 32.43 10.71
N GLN A 556 -14.98 33.38 10.75
CA GLN A 556 -15.25 34.82 10.74
C GLN A 556 -14.16 35.54 9.94
N GLN A 557 -14.59 36.53 9.16
CA GLN A 557 -13.79 37.38 8.28
C GLN A 557 -12.52 37.94 8.96
N PRO A 558 -11.45 38.22 8.18
CA PRO A 558 -10.17 38.65 8.74
C PRO A 558 -10.30 40.00 9.45
N PRO A 559 -9.82 40.15 10.69
CA PRO A 559 -9.51 41.48 11.21
C PRO A 559 -8.23 41.98 10.53
N SER A 560 -8.32 43.22 10.07
CA SER A 560 -7.28 44.00 9.42
C SER A 560 -6.06 44.21 10.33
N ASN A 561 -4.88 44.18 9.71
CA ASN A 561 -3.59 44.74 10.15
C ASN A 561 -3.54 45.29 11.59
N GLN A 562 -2.88 44.58 12.50
CA GLN A 562 -2.11 45.23 13.56
C GLN A 562 -0.78 44.51 13.83
N ASN A 563 0.27 45.33 13.86
CA ASN A 563 1.67 44.99 14.08
C ASN A 563 1.88 44.29 15.43
N PHE A 564 2.61 43.17 15.43
CA PHE A 564 3.29 42.70 16.64
C PHE A 564 4.73 43.24 16.62
N GLN A 565 4.93 44.33 17.36
CA GLN A 565 6.25 44.70 17.88
C GLN A 565 6.57 43.82 19.10
N GLU A 566 7.83 43.43 19.17
CA GLU A 566 8.48 42.72 20.27
C GLU A 566 8.33 43.45 21.60
N ASP A 567 8.18 42.70 22.69
CA ASP A 567 8.64 43.13 24.02
C ASP A 567 8.89 41.88 24.90
N VAL A 568 10.09 41.31 24.79
CA VAL A 568 10.60 40.31 25.74
C VAL A 568 11.41 41.04 26.80
N LYS A 569 10.82 41.20 28.00
CA LYS A 569 11.57 41.60 29.21
C LYS A 569 12.37 40.41 29.73
N VAL A 570 13.68 40.48 29.54
CA VAL A 570 14.67 39.61 30.17
C VAL A 570 14.75 39.93 31.68
N SER A 571 14.57 38.92 32.52
CA SER A 571 15.05 38.93 33.91
C SER A 571 16.09 37.84 34.08
N SER A 572 17.28 38.27 34.46
CA SER A 572 18.50 37.51 34.65
C SER A 572 18.50 36.75 35.99
N GLY A 573 18.93 35.49 35.99
CA GLY A 573 19.26 34.77 37.23
C GLY A 573 19.74 33.34 37.05
N SER A 574 21.06 33.17 37.10
CA SER A 574 21.84 31.96 37.44
C SER A 574 21.90 30.75 36.47
N ASN A 575 23.02 30.73 35.73
CA ASN A 575 23.87 29.61 35.31
C ASN A 575 23.55 28.20 35.84
N LEU A 576 23.39 27.24 34.91
CA LEU A 576 24.17 26.00 34.87
C LEU A 576 23.99 25.31 33.48
N SER A 577 25.13 25.03 32.83
CA SER A 577 25.32 24.06 31.74
C SER A 577 25.00 24.46 30.29
N ILE A 578 25.73 25.45 29.75
CA ILE A 578 25.97 25.60 28.30
C ILE A 578 27.11 24.65 27.90
N ILE A 579 26.85 23.34 27.90
CA ILE A 579 27.64 22.31 27.23
C ILE A 579 26.66 21.18 26.88
N PHE A 580 25.74 21.35 25.92
CA PHE A 580 24.99 20.21 25.33
C PHE A 580 24.22 20.55 24.04
N ILE A 581 24.63 21.56 23.26
CA ILE A 581 23.95 21.92 21.99
C ILE A 581 24.87 21.78 20.75
N PHE A 582 26.12 21.33 20.89
CA PHE A 582 27.03 21.14 19.75
C PHE A 582 27.48 19.69 19.49
N GLN A 583 26.68 18.69 19.89
CA GLN A 583 26.99 17.27 19.66
C GLN A 583 25.86 16.45 18.99
N ILE A 584 24.90 17.09 18.32
CA ILE A 584 23.82 16.41 17.57
C ILE A 584 23.75 16.90 16.11
N ILE A 585 24.91 17.16 15.47
CA ILE A 585 25.01 17.36 14.01
C ILE A 585 26.06 16.39 13.40
N LEU A 586 26.52 15.38 14.14
CA LEU A 586 27.54 14.42 13.67
C LEU A 586 27.16 12.94 13.86
N LEU A 587 25.87 12.64 14.01
CA LEU A 587 25.33 11.28 13.96
C LEU A 587 24.23 11.10 12.90
N LEU A 588 24.24 11.97 11.89
CA LEU A 588 23.60 11.75 10.59
C LEU A 588 24.64 12.09 9.51
N TYR A 589 25.61 11.18 9.36
CA TYR A 589 26.37 10.96 8.15
C TYR A 589 26.64 9.47 8.03
#